data_AF-A0A9E2G2R2-F1
#
_entry.id   AF-A0A9E2G2R2-F1
#
_cell.length_a   1.000
_cell.length_b   1.000
_cell.length_c   1.000
_cell.angle_alpha   90.00
_cell.angle_beta   90.00
_cell.angle_gamma   90.00
#
_symmetry.space_group_name_H-M   'P 1'
#
loop_
_entity.id
_entity.type
_entity.pdbx_description
1 polymer ?
#
loop_
_entity_poly.entity_id
_entity_poly.type
_entity_poly.pdbx_seq_one_letter_code
_entity_poly.pdbx_strand_id
1 'polypeptide(L)' 'FRQEGAFHEELTNRIHDDLVSVLSPLSVTVRGDFNIRGGLHTQVTVSSEKPR' A
#
# COMPACT_ATOMS: atom_id res chain seq x y z
N PHE A 1 4.17 -6.43 10.31
CA PHE A 1 2.81 -5.85 10.26
C PHE A 1 1.91 -6.20 11.45
N ARG A 2 1.67 -7.49 11.80
CA ARG A 2 0.64 -7.87 12.78
C ARG A 2 0.82 -7.31 14.20
N GLN A 3 2.07 -7.14 14.65
CA GLN A 3 2.40 -6.63 15.98
C GLN A 3 3.15 -5.29 15.93
N GLU A 4 3.20 -4.68 14.75
CA GLU A 4 3.89 -3.41 14.51
C GLU A 4 2.85 -2.33 14.28
N GLY A 5 2.96 -1.22 15.02
CA GLY A 5 2.16 -0.02 14.74
C GLY A 5 2.74 0.73 13.55
N ALA A 6 1.89 1.10 12.60
CA ALA A 6 2.25 1.91 11.44
C ALA A 6 1.01 2.67 10.94
N PHE A 7 1.22 3.76 10.23
CA PHE A 7 0.14 4.48 9.55
C PHE A 7 -0.40 3.66 8.38
N HIS A 8 -1.69 3.83 8.05
CA HIS A 8 -2.34 3.12 6.95
C HIS A 8 -1.65 3.40 5.60
N GLU A 9 -1.18 4.63 5.43
CA GLU A 9 -0.42 5.10 4.27
C GLU A 9 0.94 4.42 4.19
N GLU A 10 1.68 4.40 5.29
CA GLU A 10 3.01 3.79 5.36
C GLU A 10 2.96 2.29 5.06
N LEU A 11 1.96 1.59 5.61
CA LEU A 11 1.74 0.17 5.33
C LEU A 11 1.49 -0.08 3.83
N THR A 12 0.63 0.73 3.22
CA THR A 12 0.26 0.57 1.81
C THR A 12 1.46 0.85 0.90
N ASN A 13 2.23 1.90 1.19
CA ASN A 13 3.48 2.22 0.49
C ASN A 13 4.50 1.09 0.62
N ARG A 14 4.74 0.60 1.84
CA ARG A 14 5.75 -0.43 2.09
C ARG A 14 5.42 -1.75 1.38
N ILE A 15 4.15 -2.16 1.38
CA ILE A 15 3.70 -3.33 0.61
C ILE A 15 3.96 -3.12 -0.88
N HIS A 16 3.63 -1.94 -1.41
CA HIS A 16 3.89 -1.60 -2.80
C HIS A 16 5.38 -1.67 -3.14
N ASP A 17 6.23 -1.07 -2.32
CA ASP A 17 7.68 -0.99 -2.57
C ASP A 17 8.34 -2.37 -2.49
N ASP A 18 7.93 -3.21 -1.53
CA ASP A 18 8.39 -4.59 -1.42
C ASP A 18 7.99 -5.40 -2.67
N LEU A 19 6.77 -5.21 -3.19
CA LEU A 19 6.31 -5.85 -4.43
C LEU A 19 7.10 -5.37 -5.66
N VAL A 20 7.32 -4.05 -5.79
CA VAL A 20 8.13 -3.49 -6.88
C VAL A 20 9.55 -4.05 -6.84
N SER A 21 10.16 -4.09 -5.66
CA SER A 21 11.53 -4.54 -5.46
C SER A 21 11.72 -6.01 -5.86
N VAL A 22 10.79 -6.89 -5.46
CA VAL A 22 10.91 -8.33 -5.70
C VAL A 22 10.45 -8.73 -7.11
N LEU A 23 9.43 -8.08 -7.66
CA LEU A 23 8.78 -8.51 -8.89
C LEU A 23 9.23 -7.74 -10.13
N SER A 24 9.80 -6.54 -9.98
CA SER A 24 10.11 -5.62 -11.10
C SER A 24 8.98 -5.51 -12.14
N PRO A 25 7.73 -5.26 -11.71
CA PRO A 25 6.56 -5.37 -12.58
C PRO A 25 6.52 -4.26 -13.64
N LEU A 26 5.78 -4.50 -14.73
CA LEU A 26 5.46 -3.45 -15.72
C LEU A 26 4.51 -2.40 -15.14
N SER A 27 3.54 -2.84 -14.34
CA SER A 27 2.68 -1.99 -13.53
C SER A 27 2.27 -2.72 -12.27
N VAL A 28 2.03 -1.98 -11.19
CA VAL A 28 1.52 -2.51 -9.93
C VAL A 28 0.64 -1.48 -9.25
N THR A 29 -0.44 -1.97 -8.64
CA THR A 29 -1.35 -1.16 -7.85
C THR A 29 -1.66 -1.90 -6.55
N VAL A 30 -1.51 -1.20 -5.42
CA VAL A 30 -1.86 -1.70 -4.09
C VAL A 30 -2.92 -0.79 -3.50
N ARG A 31 -4.02 -1.39 -3.03
CA ARG A 31 -5.12 -0.71 -2.36
C ARG A 31 -5.27 -1.23 -0.94
N GLY A 32 -4.99 -0.37 0.04
CA GLY A 32 -5.28 -0.61 1.44
C GLY A 32 -6.68 -0.12 1.79
N ASP A 33 -7.57 -1.07 2.09
CA ASP A 33 -8.95 -0.80 2.54
C ASP A 33 -9.04 -1.08 4.04
N PHE A 34 -9.09 -0.01 4.85
CA PHE A 34 -8.95 -0.12 6.30
C PHE A 34 -10.31 0.03 7.01
N ASN A 35 -10.52 -0.81 8.01
CA ASN A 35 -11.71 -0.76 8.86
C ASN A 35 -11.89 0.61 9.52
N ILE A 36 -13.15 0.97 9.76
CA ILE A 36 -13.54 2.25 10.36
C ILE A 36 -12.93 2.40 11.76
N ARG A 37 -12.36 3.57 12.04
CA ARG A 37 -11.93 3.99 13.38
C ARG A 37 -12.39 5.42 13.63
N GLY A 38 -13.04 5.67 14.77
CA GLY A 38 -13.58 7.00 15.09
C GLY A 38 -14.63 7.52 14.10
N GLY A 39 -15.37 6.62 13.44
CA GLY A 39 -16.39 6.97 12.44
C GLY A 39 -15.85 7.32 11.06
N LEU A 40 -14.53 7.29 10.86
CA LEU A 40 -13.89 7.55 9.57
C LEU A 40 -13.41 6.25 8.94
N HIS A 41 -13.69 6.09 7.65
CA HIS A 41 -13.16 5.03 6.80
C HIS A 41 -11.95 5.55 6.03
N THR A 42 -10.86 4.79 6.01
CA THR A 42 -9.63 5.17 5.32
C THR A 42 -9.34 4.18 4.21
N GLN A 43 -9.08 4.72 3.02
CA GLN A 43 -8.65 3.95 1.88
C GLN A 43 -7.46 4.63 1.22
N VAL A 44 -6.40 3.87 1.00
CA VAL A 44 -5.15 4.35 0.39
C VAL A 44 -4.88 3.53 -0.85
N THR A 45 -4.56 4.18 -1.96
CA THR A 45 -4.16 3.51 -3.21
C THR A 45 -2.82 4.04 -3.66
N VAL A 46 -1.90 3.13 -3.99
CA VAL A 46 -0.58 3.44 -4.54
C VAL A 46 -0.44 2.68 -5.86
N SER A 47 0.03 3.36 -6.89
CA SER A 47 0.22 2.77 -8.22
C SER A 47 1.52 3.26 -8.84
N SER A 48 2.24 2.35 -9.50
CA SER A 48 3.39 2.69 -10.32
C SER A 48 3.37 1.94 -11.65
N GLU A 49 3.96 2.57 -12.65
CA GLU A 49 4.12 2.04 -14.00
C GLU A 49 5.58 2.22 -14.41
N LYS A 50 6.15 1.19 -15.03
CA LYS A 50 7.52 1.26 -15.53
C LYS A 50 7.55 2.20 -16.74
N PRO A 51 8.41 3.24 -16.74
CA PRO A 51 8.55 4.11 -17.91
C PRO A 51 9.02 3.28 -19.10
N ARG A 52 8.40 3.53 -20.27
CA ARG A 52 8.66 2.81 -21.52
C ARG A 52 10.01 3.16 -22.12
#